data_AF-A0A7S3TV02-F1
#
_entry.id   AF-A0A7S3TV02-F1
#
_cell.length_a   1.000
_cell.length_b   1.000
_cell.length_c   1.000
_cell.angle_alpha   90.00
_cell.angle_beta   90.00
_cell.angle_gamma   90.00
#
_symmetry.space_group_name_H-M   'P 1'
#
loop_
_entity.id
_entity.type
_entity.pdbx_description
1 polymer ?
#
loop_
_entity_poly.entity_id
_entity_poly.type
_entity_poly.pdbx_seq_one_letter_code
_entity_poly.pdbx_strand_id
1 'polypeptide(L)'
;LGWEPGMADKSPPGPVFLEHPDGSIAQGVPLGYCEPTPPDTPRRARLDPVQRADIVRVLARHEAMFLALLVLQLFVGCYFEKLHIEFREDAVFELTLTYPALGARVLWMMYWLSCTAE
;
A
#
# COMPACT_ATOMS: atom_id res chain seq x y z
N LEU A 1 23.11 42.85 -29.81
CA LEU A 1 24.50 43.34 -29.93
C LEU A 1 25.37 42.18 -30.37
N GLY A 2 26.27 42.42 -31.33
CA GLY A 2 26.97 41.42 -32.13
C GLY A 2 27.82 40.45 -31.31
N TRP A 3 27.77 39.18 -31.71
CA TRP A 3 28.69 38.14 -31.28
C TRP A 3 29.78 38.05 -32.36
N GLU A 4 30.99 38.46 -32.02
CA GLU A 4 32.18 38.23 -32.84
C GLU A 4 32.57 36.75 -32.72
N PRO A 5 32.92 36.04 -33.82
CA PRO A 5 33.39 34.67 -33.74
C PRO A 5 34.85 34.66 -33.26
N GLY A 6 35.02 34.71 -31.94
CA GLY A 6 36.29 34.43 -31.28
C GLY A 6 36.78 33.04 -31.67
N MET A 7 38.05 32.99 -32.09
CA MET A 7 38.84 31.81 -32.41
C MET A 7 38.36 30.54 -31.71
N ALA A 8 37.88 29.58 -32.50
CA ALA A 8 37.62 28.22 -32.05
C ALA A 8 38.93 27.62 -31.53
N ASP A 9 39.08 27.60 -30.21
CA ASP A 9 40.05 26.77 -29.53
C ASP A 9 39.74 25.31 -29.90
N LYS A 10 40.66 24.67 -30.65
CA LYS A 10 40.55 23.27 -31.07
C LYS A 10 40.95 22.34 -29.93
N SER A 11 40.53 22.64 -28.71
CA SER A 11 40.54 21.67 -27.62
C SER A 11 39.43 20.64 -27.89
N PRO A 12 39.69 19.32 -27.84
CA PRO A 12 38.62 18.35 -27.90
C PRO A 12 37.62 18.67 -26.79
N PRO A 13 36.31 18.77 -27.09
CA PRO A 13 35.34 19.16 -26.08
C PRO A 13 35.40 18.15 -24.93
N GLY A 14 35.76 18.65 -23.75
CA GLY A 14 35.86 17.85 -22.54
C GLY A 14 34.52 17.21 -22.18
N PRO A 15 34.53 16.21 -21.28
CA PRO A 15 33.31 15.60 -20.78
C PRO A 15 32.38 16.66 -20.17
N VAL A 16 31.08 16.49 -20.37
CA VAL A 16 30.04 17.32 -19.75
C VAL A 16 29.63 16.65 -18.45
N PHE A 17 29.69 17.40 -17.35
CA PHE A 17 29.26 16.95 -16.03
C PHE A 17 27.87 17.48 -15.73
N LEU A 18 26.97 16.58 -15.33
CA LEU A 18 25.68 16.90 -14.73
C LEU A 18 25.88 17.02 -13.23
N GLU A 19 25.43 18.13 -12.65
CA GLU A 19 25.51 18.41 -11.23
C GLU A 19 24.11 18.40 -10.60
N HIS A 20 24.04 17.92 -9.37
CA HIS A 20 22.88 18.03 -8.50
C HIS A 20 22.76 19.47 -7.97
N PRO A 21 21.57 19.91 -7.50
CA PRO A 21 21.36 21.27 -6.98
C PRO A 21 22.18 21.59 -5.72
N ASP A 22 22.72 20.58 -5.04
CA ASP A 22 23.64 20.71 -3.91
C ASP A 22 25.12 20.88 -4.34
N GLY A 23 25.40 20.87 -5.65
CA GLY A 23 26.73 21.01 -6.24
C GLY A 23 27.52 19.71 -6.33
N SER A 24 26.94 18.56 -5.96
CA SER A 24 27.58 17.26 -6.17
C SER A 24 27.48 16.80 -7.64
N ILE A 25 28.47 16.05 -8.12
CA ILE A 25 28.49 15.56 -9.51
C ILE A 25 27.58 14.32 -9.61
N ALA A 26 26.53 14.42 -10.41
CA ALA A 26 25.59 13.33 -10.68
C ALA A 26 26.12 12.35 -11.73
N GLN A 27 26.68 12.87 -12.84
CA GLN A 27 27.13 12.05 -13.96
C GLN A 27 28.10 12.81 -14.87
N GLY A 28 29.15 12.15 -15.36
CA GLY A 28 30.02 12.68 -16.43
C GLY A 28 29.75 11.92 -17.73
N VAL A 29 29.38 12.64 -18.79
CA VAL A 29 29.10 12.05 -20.12
C VAL A 29 30.02 12.66 -21.18
N PRO A 30 30.48 11.88 -22.18
CA PRO A 30 31.27 12.45 -23.26
C PRO A 30 30.40 13.40 -24.11
N LEU A 31 31.03 14.40 -24.74
CA LEU A 31 30.31 15.34 -25.60
C LEU A 31 29.63 14.58 -26.75
N GLY A 32 28.31 14.75 -26.88
CA GLY A 32 27.50 14.07 -27.91
C GLY A 32 26.90 12.73 -27.45
N TYR A 33 27.11 12.32 -26.19
CA TYR A 33 26.37 11.21 -25.61
C TYR A 33 24.88 11.50 -25.58
N CYS A 34 24.10 10.63 -26.22
CA CYS A 34 22.65 10.60 -26.14
C CYS A 34 22.27 9.32 -25.41
N GLU A 35 21.59 9.45 -24.27
CA GLU A 35 21.11 8.28 -23.54
C GLU A 35 20.11 7.51 -24.41
N PRO A 36 20.24 6.19 -24.56
CA PRO A 36 19.31 5.43 -25.36
C PRO A 36 17.89 5.59 -24.81
N THR A 37 16.96 6.00 -25.66
CA THR A 37 15.54 6.06 -25.30
C THR A 37 15.13 4.71 -24.71
N PRO A 38 14.52 4.67 -23.51
CA PRO A 38 14.12 3.42 -22.92
C PRO A 38 13.18 2.67 -23.88
N PRO A 39 13.24 1.32 -23.93
CA PRO A 39 12.34 0.56 -24.77
C PRO A 39 10.90 0.92 -24.45
N ASP A 40 10.07 1.02 -25.50
CA ASP A 40 8.67 1.40 -25.35
C ASP A 40 8.00 0.46 -24.34
N THR A 41 7.48 1.04 -23.25
CA THR A 41 6.89 0.21 -22.21
C THR A 41 5.62 -0.47 -22.76
N PRO A 42 5.37 -1.76 -22.46
CA PRO A 42 4.20 -2.49 -22.95
C PRO A 42 2.86 -1.87 -22.52
N ARG A 43 2.86 -0.87 -21.63
CA ARG A 43 1.68 -0.08 -21.26
C ARG A 43 1.03 0.64 -22.46
N ARG A 44 1.77 0.90 -23.54
CA ARG A 44 1.24 1.50 -24.78
C ARG A 44 0.82 0.49 -25.85
N ALA A 45 1.16 -0.79 -25.70
CA ALA A 45 0.71 -1.82 -26.63
C ALA A 45 -0.80 -2.03 -26.42
N ARG A 46 -1.59 -1.94 -27.49
CA ARG A 46 -3.00 -2.34 -27.45
C ARG A 46 -3.04 -3.80 -27.00
N LEU A 47 -3.53 -4.06 -25.80
CA LEU A 47 -3.74 -5.41 -25.26
C LEU A 47 -4.51 -6.24 -26.30
N ASP A 48 -3.89 -7.34 -26.72
CA ASP A 48 -4.51 -8.31 -27.61
C ASP A 48 -5.79 -8.85 -26.98
N PRO A 49 -6.82 -9.20 -27.78
CA PRO A 49 -8.09 -9.70 -27.27
C PRO A 49 -7.92 -10.93 -26.35
N VAL A 50 -6.88 -11.75 -26.60
CA VAL A 50 -6.52 -12.90 -25.76
C VAL A 50 -6.06 -12.45 -24.38
N GLN A 51 -5.16 -11.47 -24.30
CA GLN A 51 -4.65 -10.94 -23.03
C GLN A 51 -5.76 -10.27 -22.21
N ARG A 52 -6.72 -9.60 -22.86
CA ARG A 52 -7.89 -9.03 -22.18
C ARG A 52 -8.76 -10.12 -21.56
N ALA A 53 -9.01 -11.22 -22.28
CA ALA A 53 -9.81 -12.33 -21.78
C ALA A 53 -9.16 -12.99 -20.55
N ASP A 54 -7.84 -13.16 -20.57
CA ASP A 54 -7.09 -13.70 -19.43
C ASP A 54 -7.18 -12.79 -18.19
N ILE A 55 -7.02 -11.47 -18.37
CA ILE A 55 -7.17 -10.49 -17.27
C ILE A 55 -8.57 -10.57 -16.65
N VAL A 56 -9.62 -10.59 -17.48
CA VAL A 56 -11.01 -10.69 -16.98
C VAL A 56 -11.22 -11.99 -16.21
N ARG A 57 -10.66 -13.11 -16.68
CA ARG A 57 -10.77 -14.41 -15.99
C ARG A 57 -10.05 -14.40 -14.64
N VAL A 58 -8.87 -13.81 -14.58
CA VAL A 58 -8.11 -13.67 -13.32
C VAL A 58 -8.87 -12.77 -12.34
N LEU A 59 -9.41 -11.65 -12.82
CA LEU A 59 -10.19 -10.72 -12.01
C LEU A 59 -11.45 -11.38 -11.45
N ALA A 60 -12.21 -12.11 -12.27
CA ALA A 60 -13.40 -12.83 -11.83
C ALA A 60 -13.08 -13.89 -10.76
N ARG A 61 -11.96 -14.61 -10.92
CA ARG A 61 -11.50 -15.57 -9.91
C ARG A 61 -11.12 -14.86 -8.60
N HIS A 62 -10.44 -13.72 -8.69
CA HIS A 62 -10.07 -12.93 -7.53
C HIS A 62 -11.30 -12.37 -6.80
N GLU A 63 -12.29 -11.88 -7.55
CA GLU A 63 -13.57 -11.41 -7.02
C GLU A 63 -14.29 -12.52 -6.24
N ALA A 64 -14.35 -13.74 -6.80
CA ALA A 64 -14.95 -14.88 -6.11
C ALA A 64 -14.22 -15.26 -4.81
N MET A 65 -12.88 -15.23 -4.82
CA MET A 65 -12.08 -15.49 -3.61
C MET A 65 -12.29 -14.40 -2.55
N PHE A 66 -12.34 -13.14 -2.97
CA PHE A 66 -12.60 -12.02 -2.08
C PHE A 66 -13.99 -12.11 -1.46
N LEU A 67 -15.02 -12.43 -2.25
CA LEU A 67 -16.37 -12.66 -1.77
C LEU A 67 -16.42 -13.81 -0.76
N ALA A 68 -15.72 -14.91 -1.03
CA ALA A 68 -15.65 -16.05 -0.11
C ALA A 68 -14.99 -15.65 1.23
N LEU A 69 -13.94 -14.83 1.21
CA LEU A 69 -13.31 -14.29 2.41
C LEU A 69 -14.25 -13.37 3.18
N LEU A 70 -15.02 -12.51 2.50
CA LEU A 70 -16.01 -11.64 3.14
C LEU A 70 -17.12 -12.46 3.82
N VAL A 71 -17.62 -13.50 3.16
CA VAL A 71 -18.64 -14.39 3.72
C VAL A 71 -18.08 -15.14 4.93
N LEU A 72 -16.85 -15.65 4.85
CA LEU A 72 -16.17 -16.28 5.98
C LEU A 72 -16.02 -15.30 7.16
N GLN A 73 -15.57 -14.07 6.91
CA GLN A 73 -15.44 -13.03 7.93
C GLN A 73 -16.79 -12.72 8.58
N LEU A 74 -17.87 -12.65 7.79
CA LEU A 74 -19.21 -12.45 8.30
C LEU A 74 -19.63 -13.59 9.24
N PHE A 75 -19.42 -14.85 8.83
CA PHE A 75 -19.74 -16.01 9.67
C PHE A 75 -18.96 -16.01 10.98
N VAL A 76 -17.66 -15.72 10.90
CA VAL A 76 -16.80 -15.61 12.09
C VAL A 76 -17.33 -14.50 13.01
N GLY A 77 -17.65 -13.32 12.47
CA GLY A 77 -18.23 -12.22 13.23
C GLY A 77 -19.56 -12.59 13.90
N CYS A 78 -20.50 -13.18 13.16
CA CYS A 78 -21.77 -13.64 13.73
C CYS A 78 -21.57 -14.69 14.83
N TYR A 79 -20.57 -15.56 14.70
CA TYR A 79 -20.27 -16.56 15.72
C TYR A 79 -19.70 -15.92 16.99
N PHE A 80 -18.77 -14.98 16.84
CA PHE A 80 -18.26 -14.21 17.98
C PHE A 80 -19.36 -13.41 18.68
N GLU A 81 -20.23 -12.75 17.95
CA GLU A 81 -21.40 -12.05 18.52
C GLU A 81 -22.34 -13.00 19.26
N LYS A 82 -22.59 -14.19 18.70
CA LYS A 82 -23.41 -15.20 19.36
C LYS A 82 -22.75 -15.66 20.67
N LEU A 83 -21.47 -16.01 20.63
CA LEU A 83 -20.71 -16.38 21.83
C LEU A 83 -20.73 -15.26 22.85
N HIS A 84 -20.56 -14.01 22.42
CA HIS A 84 -20.59 -12.84 23.29
C HIS A 84 -21.93 -12.72 24.02
N ILE A 85 -23.04 -12.88 23.31
CA ILE A 85 -24.38 -12.82 23.92
C ILE A 85 -24.61 -14.00 24.87
N GLU A 86 -24.19 -15.20 24.48
CA GLU A 86 -24.40 -16.44 25.24
C GLU A 86 -23.59 -16.47 26.54
N PHE A 87 -22.33 -16.03 26.50
CA PHE A 87 -21.41 -16.08 27.64
C PHE A 87 -21.31 -14.77 28.43
N ARG A 88 -22.16 -13.76 28.14
CA ARG A 88 -22.12 -12.47 28.86
C ARG A 88 -22.31 -12.62 30.37
N GLU A 89 -23.19 -13.52 30.79
CA GLU A 89 -23.56 -13.68 32.20
C GLU A 89 -22.45 -14.41 32.95
N ASP A 90 -21.87 -15.43 32.32
CA ASP A 90 -20.71 -16.16 32.84
C ASP A 90 -19.48 -15.26 32.94
N ALA A 91 -19.24 -14.39 31.94
CA ALA A 91 -18.14 -13.44 31.95
C ALA A 91 -18.27 -12.41 33.08
N VAL A 92 -19.47 -11.85 33.30
CA VAL A 92 -19.72 -10.92 34.42
C VAL A 92 -19.61 -11.63 35.77
N PHE A 93 -20.06 -12.89 35.85
CA PHE A 93 -19.92 -13.71 37.04
C PHE A 93 -18.44 -13.99 37.37
N GLU A 94 -17.64 -14.36 36.37
CA GLU A 94 -16.20 -14.58 36.51
C GLU A 94 -15.48 -13.28 36.91
N LEU A 95 -15.88 -12.13 36.35
CA LEU A 95 -15.37 -10.81 36.76
C LEU A 95 -15.67 -10.52 38.24
N THR A 96 -16.85 -10.93 38.71
CA THR A 96 -17.27 -10.75 40.11
C THR A 96 -16.45 -11.63 41.04
N LEU A 97 -16.10 -12.84 40.63
CA LEU A 97 -15.19 -13.72 41.37
C LEU A 97 -13.76 -13.18 41.41
N THR A 98 -13.29 -12.60 40.30
CA THR A 98 -11.93 -12.08 40.17
C THR A 98 -11.73 -10.77 40.96
N TYR A 99 -12.76 -9.93 41.03
CA TYR A 99 -12.70 -8.62 41.68
C TYR A 99 -13.80 -8.42 42.73
N PRO A 100 -13.76 -9.16 43.85
CA PRO A 100 -14.83 -9.14 44.85
C PRO A 100 -14.97 -7.79 45.57
N ALA A 101 -13.95 -6.93 45.52
CA ALA A 101 -13.98 -5.59 46.12
C ALA A 101 -14.78 -4.57 45.28
N LEU A 102 -15.01 -4.84 44.00
CA LEU A 102 -15.74 -3.93 43.11
C LEU A 102 -17.24 -4.24 43.17
N GLY A 103 -18.06 -3.19 43.24
CA GLY A 103 -19.51 -3.35 43.19
C GLY A 103 -19.99 -3.84 41.82
N ALA A 104 -21.03 -4.67 41.80
CA ALA A 104 -21.58 -5.27 40.57
C ALA A 104 -21.88 -4.24 39.46
N ARG A 105 -22.36 -3.04 39.82
CA ARG A 105 -22.61 -1.97 38.83
C ARG A 105 -21.35 -1.49 38.12
N VAL A 106 -20.21 -1.43 38.82
CA VAL A 106 -18.94 -1.01 38.25
C VAL A 106 -18.40 -2.09 37.32
N LEU A 107 -18.51 -3.37 37.70
CA LEU A 107 -18.14 -4.49 36.85
C LEU A 107 -18.97 -4.54 35.56
N TRP A 108 -20.27 -4.29 35.66
CA TRP A 108 -21.13 -4.14 34.47
C TRP A 108 -20.69 -2.97 33.58
N MET A 109 -20.35 -1.81 34.15
CA MET A 109 -19.83 -0.69 33.37
C MET A 109 -18.49 -1.01 32.71
N MET A 110 -17.59 -1.72 33.40
CA MET A 110 -16.32 -2.17 32.84
C MET A 110 -16.52 -3.16 31.69
N TYR A 111 -17.43 -4.12 31.85
CA TYR A 111 -17.82 -5.06 30.79
C TYR A 111 -18.32 -4.31 29.55
N TRP A 112 -19.27 -3.39 29.71
CA TRP A 112 -19.78 -2.60 28.58
C TRP A 112 -18.70 -1.72 27.95
N LEU A 113 -17.81 -1.10 28.74
CA LEU A 113 -16.71 -0.30 28.21
C LEU A 113 -15.72 -1.13 27.39
N SER A 114 -15.39 -2.35 27.82
CA SER A 114 -14.56 -3.26 27.03
C SER A 114 -15.24 -3.68 25.73
N CYS A 115 -16.56 -3.84 25.73
CA CYS A 115 -17.31 -4.23 24.53
C CYS A 115 -17.43 -3.10 23.50
N THR A 116 -17.47 -1.84 23.94
CA THR A 116 -17.59 -0.68 23.03
C THR A 116 -16.25 -0.20 22.46
N ALA A 117 -15.13 -0.74 22.95
CA ALA A 117 -13.79 -0.33 22.52
C ALA A 117 -13.29 -1.07 21.27
N GLU A 118 -14.00 -2.13 20.84
CA GLU A 118 -13.79 -2.86 19.58
C GLU A 118 -14.62 -2.25 18.45
#